data_AF-A0A5B0NXK7-F1
#
_entry.id   AF-A0A5B0NXK7-F1
#
_cell.length_a   1.000
_cell.length_b   1.000
_cell.length_c   1.000
_cell.angle_alpha   90.00
_cell.angle_beta   90.00
_cell.angle_gamma   90.00
#
_symmetry.space_group_name_H-M   'P 1'
#
loop_
_entity.id
_entity.type
_entity.pdbx_description
1 polymer ?
#
loop_
_entity_poly.entity_id
_entity_poly.type
_entity_poly.pdbx_seq_one_letter_code
_entity_poly.pdbx_strand_id
1 'polypeptide(L)'
;MRGARAAQSSARLDANVPSVMPKKPVMLWHLMLLFTNLFAKSDFNSALADLCILSFWGLARLSELTYATKSGALRYDCSVLTTEVIFSNDTTLGRTAAITIRSAKTAAPGETQFIVVSEQPHILCPIRALDRRLATSGGGRTSLFGYGPLPERRHLTRRKAVARIQEVLLGNGEERLTGHSFRVGGVSFWHAIGMSAPDLQKLGRWSSRCYLLYIKTYSKADGRRTVTLLRSLVRNWNKMT
;
A
#
# COMPACT_ATOMS: atom_id res chain seq x y z
N MET A 1 25.34 40.60 -18.27
CA MET A 1 24.28 40.72 -17.25
C MET A 1 22.98 40.16 -17.80
N ARG A 2 22.13 39.56 -16.93
CA ARG A 2 21.00 38.62 -17.15
C ARG A 2 21.48 37.18 -16.90
N GLY A 3 21.17 36.49 -15.81
CA GLY A 3 20.11 36.67 -14.81
C GLY A 3 19.42 35.31 -14.61
N ALA A 4 20.18 34.30 -14.15
CA ALA A 4 19.64 33.00 -13.81
C ALA A 4 18.90 33.08 -12.46
N ARG A 5 17.59 32.87 -12.44
CA ARG A 5 16.85 32.56 -11.21
C ARG A 5 16.55 31.07 -11.19
N ALA A 6 17.41 30.35 -10.49
CA ALA A 6 17.19 28.98 -10.08
C ALA A 6 16.04 28.90 -9.08
N ALA A 7 15.15 27.95 -9.27
CA ALA A 7 14.14 27.54 -8.31
C ALA A 7 14.82 26.92 -7.08
N GLN A 8 15.05 27.72 -6.04
CA GLN A 8 15.34 27.26 -4.70
C GLN A 8 14.09 27.44 -3.84
N SER A 9 13.32 26.37 -3.66
CA SER A 9 12.38 26.27 -2.53
C SER A 9 11.99 24.82 -2.25
N SER A 10 12.72 24.20 -1.30
CA SER A 10 12.22 23.40 -0.16
C SER A 10 13.24 22.38 0.37
N ALA A 11 14.46 22.33 -0.17
CA ALA A 11 15.49 21.37 0.25
C ALA A 11 16.24 21.75 1.55
N ARG A 12 15.71 22.66 2.40
CA ARG A 12 16.43 23.18 3.58
C ARG A 12 15.61 23.31 4.87
N LEU A 13 14.71 22.37 5.17
CA LEU A 13 14.11 22.32 6.50
C LEU A 13 14.04 20.95 7.19
N ASP A 14 14.53 19.86 6.57
CA ASP A 14 14.57 18.54 7.22
C ASP A 14 16.00 18.01 7.47
N ALA A 15 17.01 18.90 7.44
CA ALA A 15 18.41 18.57 7.72
C ALA A 15 18.83 19.12 9.09
N ASN A 16 18.20 18.62 10.18
CA ASN A 16 18.80 18.48 11.51
C ASN A 16 17.74 18.09 12.55
N VAL A 17 17.44 16.80 12.67
CA VAL A 17 17.04 16.17 13.95
C VAL A 17 17.55 14.72 13.95
N PRO A 18 18.57 14.36 14.74
CA PRO A 18 18.87 12.96 15.02
C PRO A 18 17.90 12.41 16.07
N SER A 19 17.54 11.13 15.92
CA SER A 19 16.65 10.31 16.78
C SER A 19 15.15 10.41 16.50
N VAL A 20 14.69 9.71 15.46
CA VAL A 20 13.33 9.17 15.42
C VAL A 20 13.46 7.67 15.64
N MET A 21 12.87 7.14 16.72
CA MET A 21 12.76 5.70 16.95
C MET A 21 12.46 4.96 15.63
N PRO A 22 13.16 3.88 15.29
CA PRO A 22 12.91 3.15 14.06
C PRO A 22 11.43 2.75 13.99
N LYS A 23 10.70 3.28 13.01
CA LYS A 23 9.26 3.02 12.86
C LYS A 23 9.02 1.51 12.79
N LYS A 24 8.10 1.00 13.62
CA LYS A 24 7.79 -0.43 13.63
C LYS A 24 7.12 -0.87 12.33
N PRO A 25 7.48 -2.06 11.79
CA PRO A 25 6.88 -2.60 10.58
C PRO A 25 5.45 -3.08 10.84
N VAL A 26 4.56 -2.89 9.86
CA VAL A 26 3.33 -3.71 9.79
C VAL A 26 3.78 -5.13 9.46
N MET A 27 3.49 -6.09 10.32
CA MET A 27 3.79 -7.49 10.07
C MET A 27 2.58 -8.17 9.45
N LEU A 28 2.75 -9.37 8.89
CA LEU A 28 1.64 -10.08 8.23
C LEU A 28 0.45 -10.31 9.17
N TRP A 29 0.69 -10.56 10.46
CA TRP A 29 -0.38 -10.70 11.44
C TRP A 29 -1.09 -9.38 11.75
N HIS A 30 -0.41 -8.23 11.71
CA HIS A 30 -1.07 -6.92 11.80
C HIS A 30 -1.98 -6.71 10.58
N LEU A 31 -1.53 -7.11 9.38
CA LEU A 31 -2.35 -7.03 8.18
C LEU A 31 -3.59 -7.95 8.27
N MET A 32 -3.42 -9.16 8.78
CA MET A 32 -4.55 -10.07 9.04
C MET A 32 -5.52 -9.50 10.06
N LEU A 33 -5.01 -8.94 11.16
CA LEU A 33 -5.81 -8.28 12.21
C LEU A 33 -6.62 -7.11 11.63
N LEU A 34 -6.00 -6.27 10.81
CA LEU A 34 -6.70 -5.19 10.12
C LEU A 34 -7.78 -5.74 9.19
N PHE A 35 -7.48 -6.79 8.42
CA PHE A 35 -8.43 -7.39 7.51
C PHE A 35 -9.66 -7.93 8.26
N THR A 36 -9.49 -8.71 9.33
CA THR A 36 -10.60 -9.31 10.09
C THR A 36 -11.48 -8.27 10.79
N ASN A 37 -10.90 -7.14 11.21
CA ASN A 37 -11.62 -6.06 11.90
C ASN A 37 -12.26 -5.02 10.95
N LEU A 38 -11.86 -4.99 9.68
CA LEU A 38 -12.31 -3.98 8.72
C LEU A 38 -13.18 -4.58 7.60
N PHE A 39 -12.78 -5.71 7.04
CA PHE A 39 -13.43 -6.26 5.87
C PHE A 39 -14.90 -6.60 6.14
N ALA A 40 -15.78 -6.25 5.20
CA ALA A 40 -17.23 -6.46 5.27
C ALA A 40 -17.95 -5.78 6.47
N LYS A 41 -17.30 -4.88 7.23
CA LYS A 41 -17.95 -4.12 8.31
C LYS A 41 -18.71 -2.89 7.80
N SER A 42 -18.24 -2.30 6.71
CA SER A 42 -18.89 -1.21 5.97
C SER A 42 -18.15 -1.03 4.63
N ASP A 43 -18.72 -0.27 3.70
CA ASP A 43 -18.03 0.03 2.43
C ASP A 43 -16.71 0.76 2.67
N PHE A 44 -16.69 1.71 3.62
CA PHE A 44 -15.48 2.43 4.02
C PHE A 44 -14.42 1.47 4.56
N ASN A 45 -14.79 0.59 5.50
CA ASN A 45 -13.83 -0.32 6.11
C ASN A 45 -13.35 -1.39 5.11
N SER A 46 -14.21 -1.84 4.20
CA SER A 46 -13.82 -2.79 3.14
C SER A 46 -12.85 -2.17 2.16
N ALA A 47 -13.09 -0.93 1.73
CA ALA A 47 -12.13 -0.17 0.91
C ALA A 47 -10.80 0.04 1.65
N LEU A 48 -10.85 0.29 2.97
CA LEU A 48 -9.66 0.48 3.79
C LEU A 48 -8.85 -0.80 3.98
N ALA A 49 -9.52 -1.94 4.15
CA ALA A 49 -8.88 -3.26 4.20
C ALA A 49 -8.12 -3.55 2.90
N ASP A 50 -8.77 -3.31 1.75
CA ASP A 50 -8.16 -3.48 0.43
C ASP A 50 -6.97 -2.53 0.22
N LEU A 51 -7.07 -1.29 0.71
CA LEU A 51 -5.97 -0.32 0.70
C LEU A 51 -4.77 -0.80 1.52
N CYS A 52 -5.01 -1.37 2.71
CA CYS A 52 -3.95 -1.91 3.56
C CYS A 52 -3.22 -3.08 2.88
N ILE A 53 -3.97 -3.98 2.24
CA ILE A 53 -3.42 -5.11 1.48
C ILE A 53 -2.50 -4.59 0.36
N LEU A 54 -3.00 -3.68 -0.49
CA LEU A 54 -2.20 -3.13 -1.59
C LEU A 54 -0.97 -2.37 -1.10
N SER A 55 -1.10 -1.64 0.00
CA SER A 55 0.02 -0.90 0.60
C SER A 55 1.13 -1.81 1.11
N PHE A 56 0.76 -2.95 1.69
CA PHE A 56 1.73 -3.93 2.17
C PHE A 56 2.44 -4.64 1.00
N TRP A 57 1.68 -5.27 0.09
CA TRP A 57 2.27 -6.10 -0.97
C TRP A 57 2.97 -5.28 -2.04
N GLY A 58 2.41 -4.13 -2.43
CA GLY A 58 2.95 -3.24 -3.47
C GLY A 58 3.93 -2.19 -2.95
N LEU A 59 4.32 -2.28 -1.67
CA LEU A 59 5.20 -1.32 -1.00
C LEU A 59 4.72 0.13 -1.15
N ALA A 60 3.41 0.36 -1.24
CA ALA A 60 2.84 1.68 -1.48
C ALA A 60 2.82 2.54 -0.22
N ARG A 61 2.99 3.85 -0.41
CA ARG A 61 2.71 4.81 0.67
C ARG A 61 1.19 5.00 0.74
N LEU A 62 0.62 5.11 1.93
CA LEU A 62 -0.82 5.42 2.04
C LEU A 62 -1.19 6.71 1.30
N SER A 63 -0.31 7.71 1.26
CA SER A 63 -0.53 8.96 0.52
C SER A 63 -0.61 8.78 -1.00
N GLU A 64 -0.07 7.68 -1.56
CA GLU A 64 -0.19 7.36 -2.99
C GLU A 64 -1.57 6.78 -3.31
N LEU A 65 -2.24 6.16 -2.32
CA LEU A 65 -3.50 5.44 -2.50
C LEU A 65 -4.71 6.15 -1.85
N THR A 66 -4.51 7.33 -1.26
CA THR A 66 -5.55 8.11 -0.58
C THR A 66 -5.74 9.47 -1.23
N TYR A 67 -6.90 10.09 -0.96
CA TYR A 67 -7.35 11.28 -1.67
C TYR A 67 -7.40 12.51 -0.75
N ALA A 68 -7.33 13.70 -1.35
CA ALA A 68 -7.34 14.97 -0.62
C ALA A 68 -8.71 15.28 -0.01
N THR A 69 -9.78 15.04 -0.77
CA THR A 69 -11.18 15.33 -0.37
C THR A 69 -11.97 14.04 -0.25
N LYS A 70 -13.01 14.05 0.60
CA LYS A 70 -13.88 12.89 0.84
C LYS A 70 -14.95 12.69 -0.24
N SER A 71 -15.22 13.72 -1.03
CA SER A 71 -16.30 13.81 -2.01
C SER A 71 -16.00 14.95 -2.99
N GLY A 72 -16.74 14.99 -4.10
CA GLY A 72 -16.61 15.99 -5.15
C GLY A 72 -15.70 15.54 -6.29
N ALA A 73 -15.28 16.48 -7.13
CA ALA A 73 -14.47 16.19 -8.30
C ALA A 73 -13.08 15.64 -7.90
N LEU A 74 -12.67 14.56 -8.58
CA LEU A 74 -11.35 13.99 -8.43
C LEU A 74 -10.34 14.74 -9.29
N ARG A 75 -9.20 15.04 -8.68
CA ARG A 75 -8.02 15.52 -9.38
C ARG A 75 -7.30 14.37 -10.06
N TYR A 76 -7.63 14.10 -11.32
CA TYR A 76 -7.10 12.96 -12.08
C TYR A 76 -5.58 13.02 -12.31
N ASP A 77 -4.97 14.20 -12.24
CA ASP A 77 -3.53 14.43 -12.36
C ASP A 77 -2.74 13.86 -11.18
N CYS A 78 -3.35 13.76 -10.00
CA CYS A 78 -2.67 13.33 -8.77
C CYS A 78 -3.36 12.19 -8.01
N SER A 79 -4.42 11.62 -8.59
CA SER A 79 -5.22 10.56 -7.97
C SER A 79 -5.02 9.21 -8.67
N VAL A 80 -4.97 8.13 -7.90
CA VAL A 80 -5.05 6.77 -8.45
C VAL A 80 -6.50 6.46 -8.81
N LEU A 81 -6.73 6.08 -10.07
CA LEU A 81 -8.06 5.83 -10.61
C LEU A 81 -8.27 4.34 -10.92
N THR A 82 -9.53 3.96 -11.07
CA THR A 82 -9.95 2.62 -11.50
C THR A 82 -9.41 2.24 -12.89
N THR A 83 -9.33 3.21 -13.81
CA THR A 83 -8.81 3.05 -15.17
C THR A 83 -7.29 2.93 -15.25
N GLU A 84 -6.59 3.11 -14.13
CA GLU A 84 -5.12 3.07 -14.06
C GLU A 84 -4.60 1.72 -13.59
N VAL A 85 -5.48 0.71 -13.51
CA VAL A 85 -5.15 -0.67 -13.15
C VAL A 85 -5.09 -1.51 -14.42
N ILE A 86 -3.91 -2.06 -14.71
CA ILE A 86 -3.68 -2.96 -15.84
C ILE A 86 -3.36 -4.33 -15.29
N PHE A 87 -4.14 -5.34 -15.70
CA PHE A 87 -3.88 -6.74 -15.37
C PHE A 87 -3.07 -7.41 -16.46
N SER A 88 -2.17 -8.31 -16.04
CA SER A 88 -1.36 -9.15 -16.91
C SER A 88 -1.26 -10.56 -16.32
N ASN A 89 -0.83 -11.52 -17.13
CA ASN A 89 -0.45 -12.85 -16.66
C ASN A 89 1.06 -13.03 -16.80
N ASP A 90 1.69 -13.46 -15.72
CA ASP A 90 3.10 -13.81 -15.66
C ASP A 90 3.21 -15.33 -15.51
N THR A 91 4.18 -15.94 -16.19
CA THR A 91 4.37 -17.40 -16.19
C THR A 91 4.76 -17.96 -14.83
N THR A 92 5.39 -17.15 -13.98
CA THR A 92 5.93 -17.56 -12.68
C THR A 92 5.09 -17.02 -11.54
N LEU A 93 4.63 -15.78 -11.64
CA LEU A 93 3.89 -15.06 -10.60
C LEU A 93 2.37 -15.16 -10.74
N GLY A 94 1.87 -15.79 -11.80
CA GLY A 94 0.44 -15.90 -12.10
C GLY A 94 -0.15 -14.55 -12.48
N ARG A 95 -1.38 -14.26 -12.03
CA ARG A 95 -2.03 -12.97 -12.35
C ARG A 95 -1.30 -11.83 -11.64
N THR A 96 -0.96 -10.79 -12.38
CA THR A 96 -0.30 -9.58 -11.88
C THR A 96 -1.10 -8.34 -12.23
N ALA A 97 -0.85 -7.25 -11.51
CA ALA A 97 -1.41 -5.96 -11.82
C ALA A 97 -0.38 -4.83 -11.65
N ALA A 98 -0.40 -3.88 -12.57
CA ALA A 98 0.31 -2.62 -12.47
C ALA A 98 -0.70 -1.48 -12.26
N ILE A 99 -0.43 -0.65 -11.26
CA ILE A 99 -1.26 0.51 -10.91
C ILE A 99 -0.43 1.77 -11.14
N THR A 100 -0.87 2.62 -12.05
CA THR A 100 -0.18 3.88 -12.35
C THR A 100 -0.33 4.89 -11.21
N ILE A 101 0.79 5.48 -10.78
CA ILE A 101 0.86 6.63 -9.88
C ILE A 101 1.35 7.85 -10.65
N ARG A 102 0.51 8.88 -10.74
CA ARG A 102 0.79 10.13 -11.46
C ARG A 102 1.44 11.22 -10.61
N SER A 103 1.40 11.09 -9.28
CA SER A 103 2.04 12.02 -8.32
C SER A 103 3.00 11.31 -7.37
N ALA A 104 4.02 10.66 -7.92
CA ALA A 104 5.13 10.19 -7.12
C ALA A 104 6.09 11.36 -6.82
N LYS A 105 6.34 11.63 -5.54
CA LYS A 105 7.30 12.65 -5.06
C LYS A 105 8.72 12.55 -5.64
N THR A 106 9.04 11.44 -6.30
CA THR A 106 10.37 11.09 -6.79
C THR A 106 10.42 10.88 -8.30
N ALA A 107 9.30 11.07 -9.01
CA ALA A 107 9.31 11.03 -10.46
C ALA A 107 9.82 12.36 -11.00
N ALA A 108 10.73 12.32 -11.97
CA ALA A 108 10.98 13.48 -12.81
C ALA A 108 9.66 13.88 -13.51
N PRO A 109 9.47 15.15 -13.90
CA PRO A 109 8.31 15.55 -14.71
C PRO A 109 8.18 14.62 -15.93
N GLY A 110 7.09 13.86 -16.01
CA GLY A 110 6.81 12.93 -17.12
C GLY A 110 7.10 11.45 -16.84
N GLU A 111 7.77 11.07 -15.75
CA GLU A 111 7.98 9.65 -15.41
C GLU A 111 6.77 9.06 -14.68
N THR A 112 6.21 8.00 -15.28
CA THR A 112 5.10 7.25 -14.68
C THR A 112 5.66 6.18 -13.75
N GLN A 113 5.24 6.19 -12.48
CA GLN A 113 5.59 5.11 -11.54
C GLN A 113 4.46 4.11 -11.42
N PHE A 114 4.82 2.84 -11.19
CA PHE A 114 3.85 1.76 -11.05
C PHE A 114 3.96 1.09 -9.68
N ILE A 115 2.82 0.84 -9.04
CA ILE A 115 2.74 -0.21 -8.02
C ILE A 115 2.49 -1.52 -8.75
N VAL A 116 3.38 -2.49 -8.56
CA VAL A 116 3.22 -3.82 -9.11
C VAL A 116 2.87 -4.78 -7.99
N VAL A 117 1.88 -5.63 -8.21
CA VAL A 117 1.46 -6.68 -7.29
C VAL A 117 1.16 -7.97 -8.05
N SER A 118 1.36 -9.10 -7.39
CA SER A 118 1.06 -10.43 -7.90
C SER A 118 0.02 -11.14 -7.04
N GLU A 119 -0.67 -12.10 -7.65
CA GLU A 119 -1.65 -12.94 -6.99
C GLU A 119 -1.03 -13.71 -5.82
N GLN A 120 -1.81 -13.86 -4.76
CA GLN A 120 -1.45 -14.64 -3.58
C GLN A 120 -2.57 -15.65 -3.32
N PRO A 121 -2.26 -16.91 -2.99
CA PRO A 121 -3.25 -17.96 -2.76
C PRO A 121 -3.86 -17.86 -1.34
N HIS A 122 -4.42 -16.70 -0.99
CA HIS A 122 -5.07 -16.46 0.30
C HIS A 122 -5.93 -15.19 0.33
N ILE A 123 -6.68 -15.00 1.42
CA ILE A 123 -7.63 -13.89 1.57
C ILE A 123 -6.99 -12.49 1.54
N LEU A 124 -5.71 -12.37 1.92
CA LEU A 124 -4.94 -11.12 1.85
C LEU A 124 -4.35 -10.86 0.45
N CYS A 125 -4.91 -11.44 -0.61
CA CYS A 125 -4.42 -11.30 -1.98
C CYS A 125 -4.65 -9.87 -2.53
N PRO A 126 -3.61 -9.19 -3.05
CA PRO A 126 -3.74 -7.85 -3.60
C PRO A 126 -4.51 -7.83 -4.93
N ILE A 127 -4.43 -8.88 -5.76
CA ILE A 127 -5.22 -8.98 -7.00
C ILE A 127 -6.71 -9.03 -6.69
N ARG A 128 -7.11 -9.86 -5.71
CA ARG A 128 -8.52 -9.90 -5.27
C ARG A 128 -8.98 -8.61 -4.62
N ALA A 129 -8.10 -7.90 -3.92
CA ALA A 129 -8.41 -6.57 -3.39
C ALA A 129 -8.68 -5.56 -4.52
N LEU A 130 -7.90 -5.61 -5.61
CA LEU A 130 -8.16 -4.81 -6.81
C LEU A 130 -9.48 -5.18 -7.47
N ASP A 131 -9.75 -6.47 -7.68
CA ASP A 131 -11.01 -6.95 -8.27
C ASP A 131 -12.23 -6.43 -7.48
N ARG A 132 -12.19 -6.52 -6.14
CA ARG A 132 -13.24 -5.94 -5.28
C ARG A 132 -13.40 -4.44 -5.50
N ARG A 133 -12.31 -3.68 -5.52
CA ARG A 133 -12.37 -2.23 -5.71
C ARG A 133 -12.96 -1.86 -7.07
N LEU A 134 -12.55 -2.55 -8.13
CA LEU A 134 -13.06 -2.32 -9.48
C LEU A 134 -14.54 -2.71 -9.60
N ALA A 135 -14.97 -3.82 -8.99
CA ALA A 135 -16.37 -4.21 -8.96
C ALA A 135 -17.28 -3.15 -8.29
N THR A 136 -16.83 -2.53 -7.19
CA THR A 136 -17.59 -1.44 -6.54
C THR A 136 -17.64 -0.14 -7.33
N SER A 137 -16.91 -0.02 -8.44
CA SER A 137 -16.85 1.21 -9.24
C SER A 137 -17.85 1.26 -10.38
N GLY A 138 -18.56 0.16 -10.67
CA GLY A 138 -19.52 0.09 -11.77
C GLY A 138 -18.92 0.42 -13.15
N GLY A 139 -17.62 0.21 -13.34
CA GLY A 139 -16.89 0.55 -14.57
C GLY A 139 -16.58 2.03 -14.75
N GLY A 140 -17.01 2.90 -13.83
CA GLY A 140 -16.77 4.34 -13.93
C GLY A 140 -15.30 4.73 -13.72
N ARG A 141 -14.86 5.81 -14.39
CA ARG A 141 -13.56 6.45 -14.12
C ARG A 141 -13.62 7.22 -12.81
N THR A 142 -13.16 6.60 -11.73
CA THR A 142 -13.26 7.17 -10.37
C THR A 142 -12.10 6.70 -9.49
N SER A 143 -12.12 7.06 -8.21
CA SER A 143 -11.13 6.65 -7.21
C SER A 143 -11.10 5.13 -7.07
N LEU A 144 -9.92 4.53 -7.28
CA LEU A 144 -9.68 3.11 -7.01
C LEU A 144 -10.06 2.76 -5.56
N PHE A 145 -9.63 3.58 -4.60
CA PHE A 145 -9.98 3.42 -3.19
C PHE A 145 -11.12 4.37 -2.77
N GLY A 146 -12.24 4.22 -3.46
CA GLY A 146 -13.52 4.82 -3.08
C GLY A 146 -14.50 3.80 -2.52
N TYR A 147 -15.60 4.32 -1.96
CA TYR A 147 -16.65 3.55 -1.32
C TYR A 147 -18.01 4.23 -1.47
N GLY A 148 -19.09 3.46 -1.34
CA GLY A 148 -20.44 3.90 -1.68
C GLY A 148 -20.72 3.87 -3.19
N PRO A 149 -22.01 3.99 -3.57
CA PRO A 149 -22.46 3.92 -4.95
C PRO A 149 -22.08 5.17 -5.76
N LEU A 150 -22.10 5.06 -7.08
CA LEU A 150 -22.10 6.23 -7.97
C LEU A 150 -23.52 6.82 -8.06
N PRO A 151 -23.67 8.15 -8.22
CA PRO A 151 -22.63 9.18 -8.33
C PRO A 151 -22.05 9.67 -6.98
N GLU A 152 -22.63 9.26 -5.85
CA GLU A 152 -22.27 9.75 -4.49
C GLU A 152 -20.98 9.16 -3.89
N ARG A 153 -20.14 8.55 -4.74
CA ARG A 153 -18.97 7.80 -4.31
C ARG A 153 -18.04 8.68 -3.49
N ARG A 154 -17.66 8.17 -2.33
CA ARG A 154 -16.77 8.85 -1.39
C ARG A 154 -15.36 8.30 -1.54
N HIS A 155 -14.37 9.12 -1.23
CA HIS A 155 -12.96 8.77 -1.40
C HIS A 155 -12.29 8.57 -0.04
N LEU A 156 -11.41 7.57 0.06
CA LEU A 156 -10.63 7.35 1.28
C LEU A 156 -9.59 8.46 1.47
N THR A 157 -9.85 9.38 2.40
CA THR A 157 -8.87 10.40 2.76
C THR A 157 -7.81 9.84 3.70
N ARG A 158 -6.57 10.32 3.56
CA ARG A 158 -5.45 9.88 4.40
C ARG A 158 -5.75 10.00 5.90
N ARG A 159 -6.36 11.13 6.31
CA ARG A 159 -6.70 11.41 7.71
C ARG A 159 -7.64 10.33 8.27
N LYS A 160 -8.72 10.00 7.56
CA LYS A 160 -9.69 9.00 8.01
C LYS A 160 -9.12 7.59 7.97
N ALA A 161 -8.38 7.25 6.93
CA ALA A 161 -7.72 5.95 6.81
C ALA A 161 -6.74 5.70 7.98
N VAL A 162 -5.84 6.66 8.24
CA VAL A 162 -4.86 6.54 9.34
C VAL A 162 -5.56 6.49 10.70
N ALA A 163 -6.56 7.33 10.94
CA ALA A 163 -7.30 7.32 12.19
C ALA A 163 -7.96 5.95 12.47
N ARG A 164 -8.65 5.39 11.48
CA ARG A 164 -9.31 4.09 11.63
C ARG A 164 -8.33 2.93 11.77
N ILE A 165 -7.22 2.93 11.02
CA ILE A 165 -6.15 1.92 11.18
C ILE A 165 -5.59 1.97 12.60
N GLN A 166 -5.32 3.17 13.12
CA GLN A 166 -4.80 3.35 14.49
C GLN A 166 -5.79 2.89 15.55
N GLU A 167 -7.08 3.21 15.38
CA GLU A 167 -8.14 2.75 16.27
C GLU A 167 -8.18 1.21 16.36
N VAL A 168 -8.15 0.52 15.21
CA VAL A 168 -8.16 -0.95 15.19
C VAL A 168 -6.91 -1.55 15.84
N LEU A 169 -5.73 -1.01 15.54
CA LEU A 169 -4.48 -1.51 16.11
C LEU A 169 -4.45 -1.33 17.63
N LEU A 170 -4.68 -0.11 18.10
CA LEU A 170 -4.64 0.21 19.53
C LEU A 170 -5.73 -0.55 20.31
N GLY A 171 -6.94 -0.67 19.74
CA GLY A 171 -8.03 -1.44 20.34
C GLY A 171 -7.75 -2.95 20.46
N ASN A 172 -6.73 -3.46 19.78
CA ASN A 172 -6.29 -4.85 19.85
C ASN A 172 -4.92 -4.99 20.55
N GLY A 173 -4.48 -3.97 21.29
CA GLY A 173 -3.22 -3.99 22.05
C GLY A 173 -1.95 -3.84 21.20
N GLU A 174 -2.08 -3.54 19.91
CA GLU A 174 -0.95 -3.27 19.04
C GLU A 174 -0.47 -1.82 19.20
N GLU A 175 0.82 -1.60 18.99
CA GLU A 175 1.39 -0.26 19.07
C GLU A 175 0.96 0.64 17.90
N ARG A 176 1.17 1.96 18.09
CA ARG A 176 0.85 2.95 17.07
C ARG A 176 1.71 2.77 15.81
N LEU A 177 1.10 2.27 14.75
CA LEU A 177 1.71 2.22 13.42
C LEU A 177 1.34 3.47 12.61
N THR A 178 2.24 3.85 11.69
CA THR A 178 2.05 5.02 10.80
C THR A 178 1.84 4.55 9.36
N GLY A 179 1.40 5.43 8.47
CA GLY A 179 1.24 5.06 7.06
C GLY A 179 2.52 4.58 6.37
N HIS A 180 3.69 4.90 6.90
CA HIS A 180 4.96 4.40 6.40
C HIS A 180 5.25 2.95 6.85
N SER A 181 4.62 2.51 7.94
CA SER A 181 4.82 1.18 8.52
C SER A 181 4.40 0.04 7.57
N PHE A 182 3.45 0.27 6.65
CA PHE A 182 3.09 -0.72 5.63
C PHE A 182 4.24 -0.99 4.65
N ARG A 183 4.86 0.07 4.13
CA ARG A 183 5.99 -0.04 3.21
C ARG A 183 7.23 -0.65 3.88
N VAL A 184 7.51 -0.26 5.13
CA VAL A 184 8.55 -0.88 5.98
C VAL A 184 8.23 -2.37 6.22
N GLY A 185 6.97 -2.68 6.51
CA GLY A 185 6.49 -4.04 6.72
C GLY A 185 6.65 -4.94 5.52
N GLY A 186 6.14 -4.51 4.36
CA GLY A 186 6.21 -5.26 3.12
C GLY A 186 7.64 -5.49 2.65
N VAL A 187 8.52 -4.48 2.72
CA VAL A 187 9.92 -4.66 2.27
C VAL A 187 10.67 -5.61 3.20
N SER A 188 10.39 -5.54 4.50
CA SER A 188 10.96 -6.46 5.49
C SER A 188 10.46 -7.88 5.27
N PHE A 189 9.18 -8.05 4.93
CA PHE A 189 8.60 -9.35 4.59
C PHE A 189 9.25 -9.95 3.34
N TRP A 190 9.28 -9.20 2.23
CA TRP A 190 9.86 -9.68 0.98
C TRP A 190 11.35 -10.04 1.12
N HIS A 191 12.10 -9.22 1.87
CA HIS A 191 13.48 -9.52 2.21
C HIS A 191 13.61 -10.81 3.05
N ALA A 192 12.75 -10.99 4.06
CA ALA A 192 12.79 -12.16 4.93
C ALA A 192 12.46 -13.48 4.19
N ILE A 193 11.67 -13.43 3.12
CA ILE A 193 11.39 -14.60 2.26
C ILE A 193 12.38 -14.76 1.10
N GLY A 194 13.45 -13.96 1.06
CA GLY A 194 14.57 -14.15 0.13
C GLY A 194 14.45 -13.41 -1.21
N MET A 195 13.58 -12.40 -1.35
CA MET A 195 13.55 -11.57 -2.56
C MET A 195 14.89 -10.86 -2.76
N SER A 196 15.39 -10.85 -4.00
CA SER A 196 16.69 -10.26 -4.32
C SER A 196 16.71 -8.74 -4.08
N ALA A 197 17.88 -8.19 -3.76
CA ALA A 197 18.07 -6.74 -3.58
C ALA A 197 17.69 -5.91 -4.84
N PRO A 198 18.00 -6.35 -6.08
CA PRO A 198 17.50 -5.68 -7.30
C PRO A 198 15.97 -5.68 -7.40
N ASP A 199 15.32 -6.82 -7.13
CA ASP A 199 13.86 -6.93 -7.23
C ASP A 199 13.16 -6.09 -6.17
N LEU A 200 13.68 -6.06 -4.93
CA LEU A 200 13.17 -5.20 -3.87
C LEU A 200 13.27 -3.71 -4.23
N GLN A 201 14.40 -3.29 -4.82
CA GLN A 201 14.58 -1.92 -5.30
C GLN A 201 13.56 -1.56 -6.37
N LYS A 202 13.36 -2.45 -7.34
CA LYS A 202 12.39 -2.29 -8.43
C LYS A 202 10.95 -2.23 -7.89
N LEU A 203 10.54 -3.22 -7.08
CA LEU A 203 9.20 -3.30 -6.49
C LEU A 203 8.87 -2.06 -5.64
N GLY A 204 9.84 -1.62 -4.85
CA GLY A 204 9.66 -0.44 -4.01
C GLY A 204 9.82 0.88 -4.75
N ARG A 205 10.32 0.92 -5.99
CA ARG A 205 10.64 2.16 -6.70
C ARG A 205 11.70 2.99 -5.96
N TRP A 206 12.76 2.35 -5.48
CA TRP A 206 13.91 3.05 -4.89
C TRP A 206 15.02 3.21 -5.93
N SER A 207 15.48 4.45 -6.13
CA SER A 207 16.60 4.76 -7.03
C SER A 207 17.98 4.55 -6.38
N SER A 208 18.02 4.24 -5.08
CA SER A 208 19.26 4.04 -4.33
C SER A 208 19.07 3.01 -3.22
N ARG A 209 20.18 2.64 -2.58
CA ARG A 209 20.22 1.71 -1.43
C ARG A 209 19.58 2.25 -0.15
N CYS A 210 18.92 3.42 -0.19
CA CYS A 210 18.20 3.98 0.96
C CYS A 210 17.11 3.05 1.50
N TYR A 211 16.65 2.08 0.70
CA TYR A 211 15.67 1.09 1.13
C TYR A 211 16.15 0.18 2.27
N LEU A 212 17.46 0.00 2.43
CA LEU A 212 18.05 -0.77 3.53
C LEU A 212 17.66 -0.19 4.91
N LEU A 213 17.41 1.12 4.99
CA LEU A 213 16.94 1.78 6.22
C LEU A 213 15.51 1.35 6.61
N TYR A 214 14.74 0.85 5.65
CA TYR A 214 13.37 0.36 5.85
C TYR A 214 13.32 -1.13 6.20
N ILE A 215 14.36 -1.91 5.91
CA ILE A 215 14.35 -3.35 6.20
C ILE A 215 14.52 -3.54 7.71
N LYS A 216 13.58 -4.28 8.29
CA LYS A 216 13.62 -4.75 9.67
C LYS A 216 13.80 -6.26 9.67
N THR A 217 14.82 -6.72 10.39
CA THR A 217 15.13 -8.13 10.51
C THR A 217 13.99 -8.85 11.22
N TYR A 218 13.51 -9.95 10.62
CA TYR A 218 12.59 -10.85 11.28
C TYR A 218 13.37 -11.64 12.33
N SER A 219 12.94 -11.61 13.58
CA SER A 219 13.46 -12.57 14.56
C SER A 219 13.06 -13.99 14.16
N LYS A 220 13.73 -15.00 14.73
CA LYS A 220 13.32 -16.41 14.55
C LYS A 220 11.86 -16.63 14.93
N ALA A 221 11.36 -15.92 15.95
CA ALA A 221 9.97 -15.99 16.38
C ALA A 221 9.02 -15.35 15.35
N ASP A 222 9.36 -14.16 14.83
CA ASP A 222 8.56 -13.47 13.80
C ASP A 222 8.48 -14.28 12.51
N GLY A 223 9.60 -14.88 12.10
CA GLY A 223 9.67 -15.80 10.96
C GLY A 223 8.73 -16.99 11.15
N ARG A 224 8.81 -17.68 12.29
CA ARG A 224 7.91 -18.81 12.60
C ARG A 224 6.44 -18.39 12.61
N ARG A 225 6.09 -17.28 13.26
CA ARG A 225 4.71 -16.76 13.31
C ARG A 225 4.17 -16.47 11.92
N THR A 226 5.00 -15.84 11.07
CA THR A 226 4.65 -15.50 9.68
C THR A 226 4.42 -16.75 8.83
N VAL A 227 5.33 -17.72 8.89
CA VAL A 227 5.20 -18.98 8.16
C VAL A 227 3.96 -19.76 8.60
N THR A 228 3.71 -19.87 9.91
CA THR A 228 2.51 -20.53 10.44
C THR A 228 1.23 -19.85 9.95
N LEU A 229 1.20 -18.51 9.97
CA LEU A 229 0.05 -17.74 9.49
C LEU A 229 -0.17 -17.95 7.99
N LEU A 230 0.87 -17.85 7.16
CA LEU A 230 0.79 -18.09 5.72
C LEU A 230 0.26 -19.49 5.41
N ARG A 231 0.80 -20.53 6.05
CA ARG A 231 0.34 -21.92 5.86
C ARG A 231 -1.14 -22.07 6.21
N SER A 232 -1.59 -21.46 7.31
CA SER A 232 -3.00 -21.47 7.70
C SER A 232 -3.89 -20.78 6.67
N LEU A 233 -3.46 -19.61 6.19
CA LEU A 233 -4.16 -18.83 5.18
C LEU A 233 -4.30 -19.59 3.85
N VAL A 234 -3.21 -20.18 3.36
CA VAL A 234 -3.20 -20.98 2.12
C VAL A 234 -4.03 -22.25 2.26
N ARG A 235 -3.92 -22.95 3.39
CA ARG A 235 -4.74 -24.15 3.65
C ARG A 235 -6.23 -23.83 3.67
N ASN A 236 -6.62 -22.74 4.31
CA ASN A 236 -8.02 -22.32 4.35
C ASN A 236 -8.49 -21.85 2.96
N TRP A 237 -7.60 -21.21 2.20
CA TRP A 237 -7.85 -20.80 0.81
C TRP A 237 -8.23 -22.00 -0.08
N ASN A 238 -7.41 -23.05 -0.05
CA ASN A 238 -7.64 -24.27 -0.83
C ASN A 238 -8.91 -25.04 -0.43
N LYS A 239 -9.53 -24.71 0.71
CA LYS A 239 -10.83 -25.28 1.11
C LYS A 239 -12.03 -24.46 0.59
N MET A 240 -11.79 -23.22 0.18
CA MET A 240 -12.82 -22.28 -0.28
C MET A 240 -12.92 -22.20 -1.81
N THR A 241 -11.88 -22.65 -2.52
CA THR A 241 -11.79 -22.74 -3.98
C THR A 241 -11.99 -24.17 -4.43
#